data_AF-A0A231H475-F1
#
_entry.id   AF-A0A231H475-F1
#
_cell.length_a   1.000
_cell.length_b   1.000
_cell.length_c   1.000
_cell.angle_alpha   90.00
_cell.angle_beta   90.00
_cell.angle_gamma   90.00
#
_symmetry.space_group_name_H-M   'P 1'
#
loop_
_entity.id
_entity.type
_entity.pdbx_description
1 polymer ?
#
loop_
_entity_poly.entity_id
_entity_poly.type
_entity_poly.pdbx_seq_one_letter_code
_entity_poly.pdbx_strand_id
1 'polypeptide(L)'
;MNTAPHRPYQDRLVRAYLAIAACAFLLIGLNGLFAPVRAAAGIGFEILTSAGLNEMRANYGGLQLALAGLLAGGAVRAAVAKPALALTVAVCGGLVFGRLVGFAIDGPLEQASCRGLYWKSWQS
;
A
#
# COMPACT_ATOMS: atom_id res chain seq x y z
N MET A 1 -31.50 -5.73 18.03
CA MET A 1 -30.37 -5.78 17.06
C MET A 1 -29.19 -6.45 17.76
N ASN A 2 -28.77 -7.64 17.33
CA ASN A 2 -27.81 -8.51 18.04
C ASN A 2 -26.49 -7.81 18.39
N THR A 3 -26.23 -7.55 19.68
CA THR A 3 -24.87 -7.32 20.17
C THR A 3 -24.28 -8.68 20.51
N ALA A 4 -23.53 -9.26 19.56
CA ALA A 4 -22.66 -10.39 19.87
C ALA A 4 -21.78 -10.03 21.07
N PRO A 5 -21.49 -10.97 21.99
CA PRO A 5 -20.69 -10.69 23.17
C PRO A 5 -19.31 -10.16 22.75
N HIS A 6 -18.95 -8.96 23.21
CA HIS A 6 -17.63 -8.36 22.98
C HIS A 6 -16.57 -9.30 23.56
N ARG A 7 -15.88 -10.05 22.71
CA ARG A 7 -14.77 -10.92 23.15
C ARG A 7 -13.56 -10.01 23.36
N PRO A 8 -13.07 -9.82 24.61
CA PRO A 8 -11.97 -8.89 24.89
C PRO A 8 -10.67 -9.22 24.14
N TYR A 9 -10.53 -10.45 23.63
CA TYR A 9 -9.43 -10.86 22.77
C TYR A 9 -9.50 -10.22 21.37
N GLN A 10 -10.69 -10.11 20.77
CA GLN A 10 -10.86 -9.53 19.43
C GLN A 10 -10.44 -8.07 19.41
N ASP A 11 -10.74 -7.31 20.47
CA ASP A 11 -10.36 -5.90 20.54
C ASP A 11 -8.85 -5.69 20.59
N ARG A 12 -8.11 -6.56 21.30
CA ARG A 12 -6.64 -6.46 21.35
C ARG A 12 -6.01 -6.78 20.00
N LEU A 13 -6.51 -7.81 19.31
CA LEU A 13 -6.05 -8.16 17.97
C LEU A 13 -6.31 -7.04 16.96
N VAL A 14 -7.51 -6.46 16.98
CA VAL A 14 -7.87 -5.35 16.09
C VAL A 14 -6.95 -4.15 16.33
N ARG A 15 -6.70 -3.80 17.60
CA ARG A 15 -5.79 -2.69 17.93
C ARG A 15 -4.36 -2.96 17.50
N ALA A 16 -3.87 -4.18 17.72
CA ALA A 16 -2.54 -4.59 17.28
C ALA A 16 -2.40 -4.53 15.75
N TYR A 17 -3.39 -5.06 15.02
CA TYR A 17 -3.43 -4.98 13.57
C TYR A 17 -3.42 -3.53 13.07
N LEU A 18 -4.30 -2.68 13.60
CA LEU A 18 -4.37 -1.27 13.22
C LEU A 18 -3.06 -0.53 13.53
N ALA A 19 -2.40 -0.84 14.65
CA ALA A 19 -1.10 -0.26 14.99
C ALA A 19 0.00 -0.70 14.01
N ILE A 20 0.07 -1.99 13.67
CA ILE A 20 1.05 -2.52 12.71
C ILE A 20 0.80 -1.90 11.32
N ALA A 21 -0.46 -1.86 10.88
CA ALA A 21 -0.83 -1.23 9.62
C ALA A 21 -0.47 0.26 9.61
N ALA A 22 -0.79 1.00 10.68
CA ALA A 22 -0.42 2.40 10.82
C ALA A 22 1.10 2.60 10.72
N CYS A 23 1.91 1.76 11.38
CA CYS A 23 3.36 1.80 11.27
C CYS A 23 3.85 1.55 9.84
N ALA A 24 3.26 0.57 9.13
CA ALA A 24 3.63 0.29 7.73
C ALA A 24 3.34 1.50 6.82
N PHE A 25 2.12 2.05 6.88
CA PHE A 25 1.74 3.25 6.12
C PHE A 25 2.57 4.48 6.50
N LEU A 26 2.95 4.61 7.78
CA LEU A 26 3.82 5.70 8.24
C LEU A 26 5.20 5.60 7.60
N LEU A 27 5.82 4.42 7.63
CA LEU A 27 7.16 4.21 7.06
C LEU A 27 7.16 4.44 5.54
N ILE A 28 6.14 3.95 4.84
CA ILE A 28 6.01 4.16 3.40
C ILE A 28 5.81 5.66 3.11
N GLY A 29 4.92 6.33 3.86
CA GLY A 29 4.66 7.76 3.74
C GLY A 29 5.90 8.61 4.00
N LEU A 30 6.69 8.30 5.04
CA LEU A 30 7.94 9.00 5.31
C LEU A 30 8.95 8.79 4.16
N ASN A 31 9.07 7.56 3.64
CA ASN A 31 9.96 7.26 2.54
C ASN A 31 9.55 8.00 1.24
N GLY A 32 8.26 7.99 0.89
CA GLY A 32 7.73 8.69 -0.28
C GLY A 32 7.85 10.21 -0.15
N LEU A 33 7.70 10.75 1.07
CA LEU A 33 7.79 12.19 1.31
C LEU A 33 9.23 12.70 1.29
N PHE A 34 10.18 12.02 1.93
CA PHE A 34 11.56 12.51 2.05
C PHE A 34 12.50 12.00 0.95
N ALA A 35 12.25 10.81 0.41
CA ALA A 35 13.09 10.18 -0.61
C ALA A 35 12.25 9.65 -1.81
N PRO A 36 11.51 10.52 -2.53
CA PRO A 36 10.56 10.10 -3.57
C PRO A 36 11.22 9.31 -4.70
N VAL A 37 12.46 9.65 -5.09
CA VAL A 37 13.19 8.92 -6.14
C VAL A 37 13.55 7.49 -5.70
N ARG A 38 13.99 7.32 -4.45
CA ARG A 38 14.28 5.99 -3.88
C ARG A 38 13.00 5.16 -3.74
N ALA A 39 11.90 5.79 -3.34
CA ALA A 39 10.60 5.16 -3.22
C ALA A 39 10.07 4.66 -4.59
N ALA A 40 10.20 5.48 -5.63
CA ALA A 40 9.81 5.16 -7.00
C ALA A 40 10.68 4.05 -7.61
N ALA A 41 12.00 4.10 -7.40
CA ALA A 41 12.93 3.07 -7.89
C ALA A 41 12.59 1.67 -7.34
N GLY A 42 12.15 1.58 -6.07
CA GLY A 42 11.74 0.31 -5.46
C GLY A 42 10.52 -0.36 -6.11
N ILE A 43 9.74 0.39 -6.91
CA ILE A 43 8.58 -0.11 -7.63
C ILE A 43 8.76 -0.04 -9.17
N GLY A 44 10.00 0.13 -9.65
CA GLY A 44 10.32 0.19 -11.07
C GLY A 44 9.85 1.46 -11.77
N PHE A 45 9.57 2.53 -11.01
CA PHE A 45 9.03 3.77 -11.54
C PHE A 45 10.15 4.81 -11.71
N GLU A 46 10.28 5.37 -12.91
CA GLU A 46 11.28 6.41 -13.23
C GLU A 46 10.62 7.79 -13.25
N ILE A 47 11.16 8.72 -12.47
CA ILE A 47 10.61 10.08 -12.33
C ILE A 47 11.42 11.04 -13.20
N LEU A 48 10.82 11.51 -14.29
CA LEU A 48 11.49 12.36 -15.28
C LEU A 48 11.25 13.86 -15.07
N THR A 49 10.25 14.23 -14.25
CA THR A 49 9.81 15.63 -14.12
C THR A 49 9.60 16.04 -12.66
N SER A 50 9.67 17.35 -12.40
CA SER A 50 9.32 17.93 -11.10
C SER A 50 7.86 17.70 -10.71
N ALA A 51 6.96 17.64 -11.70
CA ALA A 51 5.57 17.25 -11.48
C ALA A 51 5.45 15.80 -10.95
N GLY A 52 6.21 14.86 -11.52
CA GLY A 52 6.25 13.47 -11.02
C GLY A 52 6.78 13.35 -9.59
N LEU A 53 7.74 14.19 -9.20
CA LEU A 53 8.21 14.27 -7.81
C LEU A 53 7.10 14.77 -6.86
N ASN A 54 6.30 15.73 -7.30
CA ASN A 54 5.18 16.24 -6.52
C ASN A 54 4.10 15.16 -6.33
N GLU A 55 3.76 14.42 -7.39
CA GLU A 55 2.82 13.29 -7.32
C GLU A 55 3.29 12.20 -6.36
N MET A 56 4.59 11.88 -6.36
CA MET A 56 5.16 10.92 -5.41
C MET A 56 5.06 11.40 -3.97
N ARG A 57 5.37 12.67 -3.70
CA ARG A 57 5.25 13.24 -2.35
C ARG A 57 3.81 13.33 -1.88
N ALA A 58 2.87 13.62 -2.77
CA ALA A 58 1.45 13.70 -2.44
C ALA A 58 0.82 12.32 -2.20
N ASN A 59 0.93 11.40 -3.17
CA ASN A 59 0.24 10.11 -3.14
C ASN A 59 0.99 9.03 -2.36
N TYR A 60 2.31 8.97 -2.48
CA TYR A 60 3.13 7.99 -1.77
C TYR A 60 3.72 8.53 -0.46
N GLY A 61 3.61 9.85 -0.24
CA GLY A 61 3.97 10.50 1.01
C GLY A 61 2.76 10.91 1.85
N GLY A 62 2.22 12.10 1.57
CA GLY A 62 1.17 12.75 2.38
C GLY A 62 -0.08 11.89 2.57
N LEU A 63 -0.60 11.26 1.51
CA LEU A 63 -1.76 10.37 1.60
C LEU A 63 -1.49 9.17 2.52
N GLN A 64 -0.31 8.56 2.44
CA GLN A 64 0.05 7.43 3.30
C GLN A 64 0.23 7.85 4.76
N LEU A 65 0.76 9.05 5.01
CA LEU A 65 0.82 9.61 6.37
C LEU A 65 -0.57 9.90 6.94
N ALA A 66 -1.50 10.41 6.13
CA ALA A 66 -2.89 10.62 6.55
C ALA A 66 -3.58 9.29 6.90
N LEU A 67 -3.41 8.25 6.07
CA LEU A 67 -3.91 6.90 6.35
C LEU A 67 -3.31 6.34 7.64
N ALA A 68 -2.01 6.49 7.86
CA ALA A 68 -1.35 6.08 9.09
C ALA A 68 -1.97 6.75 10.33
N GLY A 69 -2.24 8.07 10.26
CA GLY A 69 -2.91 8.81 11.33
C GLY A 69 -4.32 8.29 11.63
N LEU A 70 -5.12 8.02 10.60
CA LEU A 70 -6.48 7.47 10.76
C LEU A 70 -6.46 6.08 11.39
N LEU A 71 -5.54 5.21 10.96
CA LEU A 71 -5.38 3.86 11.50
C LEU A 71 -4.87 3.89 12.96
N ALA A 72 -3.92 4.77 13.27
CA ALA A 72 -3.46 4.99 14.64
C ALA A 72 -4.61 5.48 15.54
N GLY A 73 -5.47 6.37 15.03
CA GLY A 73 -6.69 6.80 15.71
C GLY A 73 -7.64 5.64 16.03
N GLY A 74 -7.81 4.71 15.08
CA GLY A 74 -8.56 3.46 15.27
C GLY A 74 -7.95 2.51 16.29
N ALA A 75 -6.61 2.48 16.41
CA ALA A 75 -5.91 1.69 17.42
C ALA A 75 -6.06 2.29 18.83
N VAL A 76 -6.18 3.61 18.96
CA VAL A 76 -6.33 4.28 20.26
C VAL A 76 -7.79 4.29 20.73
N ARG A 77 -8.74 4.61 19.84
CA ARG A 77 -10.15 4.82 20.20
C ARG A 77 -11.04 3.71 19.63
N ALA A 78 -11.63 2.90 20.51
CA ALA A 78 -12.52 1.79 20.12
C ALA A 78 -13.71 2.24 19.24
N ALA A 79 -14.23 3.45 19.45
CA ALA A 79 -15.33 4.02 18.67
C ALA A 79 -15.01 4.16 17.17
N VAL A 80 -13.73 4.34 16.80
CA VAL A 80 -13.29 4.49 15.39
C VAL A 80 -12.53 3.26 14.86
N ALA A 81 -12.43 2.18 15.64
CA ALA A 81 -11.75 0.96 15.21
C ALA A 81 -12.44 0.28 14.02
N LYS A 82 -13.79 0.18 14.06
CA LYS A 82 -14.59 -0.38 12.95
C LYS A 82 -14.42 0.38 11.63
N PRO A 83 -14.60 1.72 11.57
CA PRO A 83 -14.37 2.45 10.33
C PRO A 83 -12.90 2.41 9.88
N ALA A 84 -11.92 2.37 10.80
CA ALA A 84 -10.51 2.21 10.43
C ALA A 84 -10.21 0.85 9.77
N LEU A 85 -10.82 -0.23 10.26
CA LEU A 85 -10.75 -1.54 9.61
C LEU A 85 -11.39 -1.52 8.23
N ALA A 86 -12.59 -0.95 8.10
CA ALA A 86 -13.28 -0.84 6.82
C ALA A 86 -12.45 -0.04 5.80
N LEU A 87 -11.80 1.05 6.24
CA LEU A 87 -10.87 1.82 5.42
C LEU A 87 -9.68 0.96 4.96
N THR A 88 -9.10 0.17 5.86
CA THR A 88 -7.98 -0.73 5.51
C THR A 88 -8.39 -1.74 4.45
N VAL A 89 -9.57 -2.35 4.61
CA VAL A 89 -10.14 -3.30 3.64
C VAL A 89 -10.38 -2.61 2.29
N ALA A 90 -10.95 -1.40 2.29
CA ALA A 90 -11.20 -0.65 1.05
C ALA A 90 -9.91 -0.30 0.32
N VAL A 91 -8.88 0.18 1.02
CA VAL A 91 -7.59 0.54 0.44
C VAL A 91 -6.87 -0.69 -0.09
N CYS A 92 -6.69 -1.73 0.74
CA CYS A 92 -6.00 -2.95 0.33
C CYS A 92 -6.77 -3.70 -0.77
N GLY A 93 -8.10 -3.75 -0.67
CA GLY A 93 -8.97 -4.33 -1.69
C GLY A 93 -8.87 -3.58 -3.02
N GLY A 94 -8.89 -2.24 -3.00
CA GLY A 94 -8.68 -1.41 -4.17
C GLY A 94 -7.30 -1.60 -4.81
N LEU A 95 -6.25 -1.73 -3.99
CA LEU A 95 -4.90 -2.03 -4.49
C LEU A 95 -4.83 -3.39 -5.19
N VAL A 96 -5.38 -4.43 -4.56
CA VAL A 96 -5.45 -5.77 -5.17
C VAL A 96 -6.24 -5.72 -6.48
N PHE A 97 -7.39 -5.05 -6.48
CA PHE A 97 -8.20 -4.86 -7.68
C PHE A 97 -7.42 -4.16 -8.80
N GLY A 98 -6.74 -3.06 -8.49
CA GLY A 98 -5.88 -2.35 -9.45
C GLY A 98 -4.78 -3.23 -10.02
N ARG A 99 -4.17 -4.10 -9.21
CA ARG A 99 -3.18 -5.08 -9.69
C ARG A 99 -3.79 -6.14 -10.61
N LEU A 100 -5.01 -6.59 -10.33
CA LEU A 100 -5.71 -7.53 -11.20
C LEU A 100 -6.08 -6.91 -12.55
N VAL A 101 -6.52 -5.65 -12.55
CA VAL A 101 -6.80 -4.90 -13.78
C VAL A 101 -5.51 -4.69 -14.59
N GLY A 102 -4.43 -4.25 -13.95
CA GLY A 102 -3.12 -4.12 -14.62
C GLY A 102 -2.63 -5.44 -15.19
N PHE A 103 -2.77 -6.54 -14.45
CA PHE A 103 -2.44 -7.88 -14.95
C PHE A 103 -3.29 -8.28 -16.17
N ALA A 104 -4.58 -7.93 -16.18
CA ALA A 104 -5.47 -8.25 -17.29
C ALA A 104 -5.20 -7.42 -18.55
N ILE A 105 -4.75 -6.17 -18.40
CA ILE A 105 -4.50 -5.25 -19.52
C ILE A 105 -3.07 -5.36 -20.03
N ASP A 106 -2.09 -5.24 -19.12
CA ASP A 106 -0.65 -5.14 -19.45
C ASP A 106 0.05 -6.51 -19.43
N GLY A 107 -0.60 -7.55 -18.88
CA GLY A 107 -0.05 -8.89 -18.74
C GLY A 107 0.81 -9.09 -17.49
N PRO A 108 1.48 -10.25 -17.34
CA PRO A 108 2.33 -10.54 -16.19
C PRO A 108 3.48 -9.54 -16.04
N LEU A 109 3.71 -9.11 -14.80
CA LEU A 109 4.81 -8.25 -14.38
C LEU A 109 6.15 -8.84 -14.86
N GLU A 110 6.67 -8.28 -15.94
CA GLU A 110 8.02 -8.46 -16.48
C GLU A 110 8.64 -9.87 -16.34
N GLN A 111 8.20 -10.80 -17.18
CA GLN A 111 9.00 -11.95 -17.64
C GLN A 111 9.64 -11.66 -19.02
N ALA A 112 9.81 -10.39 -19.40
CA ALA A 112 10.40 -10.01 -20.69
C ALA A 112 11.91 -10.28 -20.76
N SER A 113 12.62 -10.31 -19.62
CA SER A 113 14.06 -10.58 -19.63
C SER A 113 14.39 -12.05 -19.97
N CYS A 114 13.58 -13.02 -19.52
CA CYS A 114 13.82 -14.43 -19.84
C CYS A 114 13.40 -14.85 -21.25
N ARG A 115 12.49 -14.13 -21.94
CA ARG A 115 12.13 -14.42 -23.34
C ARG A 115 13.12 -13.82 -24.35
N GLY A 116 13.80 -12.72 -24.01
CA GLY A 116 14.80 -12.08 -24.85
C GLY A 116 16.18 -12.77 -24.83
N LEU A 117 16.59 -13.32 -23.68
CA LEU A 117 17.85 -14.08 -23.56
C LEU A 117 17.77 -15.51 -24.11
N TYR A 118 16.58 -16.13 -24.11
CA TYR A 118 16.41 -17.47 -24.69
C TYR A 118 16.49 -17.44 -26.24
N TRP A 119 16.09 -16.34 -26.90
CA TRP A 119 16.20 -16.25 -28.36
C TRP A 119 17.65 -16.02 -28.84
N LYS A 120 18.44 -15.27 -28.07
CA LYS A 120 19.84 -14.94 -28.43
C LYS A 120 20.84 -16.08 -28.23
N SER A 121 20.50 -17.13 -27.48
CA SER A 121 21.39 -18.27 -27.19
C SER A 121 21.23 -19.46 -28.14
N TRP A 122 20.27 -19.43 -29.07
CA TRP A 122 20.03 -20.49 -30.08
C TRP A 122 20.45 -20.08 -31.50
N GLN A 123 21.19 -18.98 -31.64
CA GLN A 123 21.77 -18.51 -32.93
C GLN A 123 23.29 -18.70 -33.00
N SER A 124 23.86 -19.58 -32.16
CA SER A 124 25.26 -20.04 -32.24
C SER A 124 25.33 -21.40 -32.93
#